data_AF-A0A3D2IBA3-F1
#
_entry.id   AF-A0A3D2IBA3-F1
#
_cell.length_a   1.000
_cell.length_b   1.000
_cell.length_c   1.000
_cell.angle_alpha   90.00
_cell.angle_beta   90.00
_cell.angle_gamma   90.00
#
_symmetry.space_group_name_H-M   'P 1'
#
loop_
_entity.id
_entity.type
_entity.pdbx_description
1 polymer ?
#
loop_
_entity_poly.entity_id
_entity_poly.type
_entity_poly.pdbx_seq_one_letter_code
_entity_poly.pdbx_strand_id
1 'polypeptide(L)'
;IEGDDNPVGGDWTYDKDNRKKYPKKKAPPNIEFPEETDFYKKAREYVEENFANNYGELVEIQLYPTDFESSRKWLQQFFEQRFDEFGPYEDAIVSDKRILNHSVLTPMLNVGLLTPQFVVDGALKYAQENDIRINSLEGFIRQIIGWREFMRGLYEKKGTQERTENFWGFDRKIPDS
;
A
#
# COMPACT_ATOMS: atom_id res chain seq x y z
N ILE A 1 -0.85 -23.60 1.37
CA ILE A 1 -0.60 -24.65 2.36
C ILE A 1 -0.05 -25.82 1.56
N GLU A 2 1.21 -26.18 1.79
CA GLU A 2 1.71 -27.48 1.37
C GLU A 2 1.13 -28.51 2.35
N GLY A 3 0.96 -29.78 1.94
CA GLY A 3 0.34 -30.79 2.80
C GLY A 3 0.87 -30.81 4.24
N ASP A 4 0.02 -31.26 5.17
CA ASP A 4 0.25 -31.29 6.62
C ASP A 4 0.27 -29.92 7.34
N ASP A 5 -0.64 -29.01 6.96
CA ASP A 5 -0.81 -27.68 7.59
C ASP A 5 0.45 -26.78 7.55
N ASN A 6 1.39 -27.07 6.66
CA ASN A 6 2.64 -26.32 6.57
C ASN A 6 2.52 -25.11 5.62
N PRO A 7 3.18 -23.98 5.94
CA PRO A 7 3.26 -22.85 5.03
C PRO A 7 4.07 -23.24 3.79
N VAL A 8 3.68 -22.70 2.64
CA VAL A 8 4.45 -22.83 1.41
C VAL A 8 5.85 -22.25 1.65
N GLY A 9 6.90 -22.95 1.24
CA GLY A 9 8.29 -22.53 1.45
C GLY A 9 8.86 -22.77 2.85
N GLY A 10 8.08 -23.35 3.77
CA GLY A 10 8.55 -23.87 5.06
C GLY A 10 8.45 -22.91 6.26
N ASP A 11 8.38 -21.60 6.04
CA ASP A 11 8.28 -20.60 7.11
C ASP A 11 6.98 -19.78 7.01
N TRP A 12 6.40 -19.43 8.16
CA TRP A 12 5.21 -18.57 8.22
C TRP A 12 5.51 -17.09 7.95
N THR A 13 6.78 -16.69 8.04
CA THR A 13 7.18 -15.30 7.81
C THR A 13 8.61 -15.19 7.30
N TYR A 14 8.81 -14.29 6.35
CA TYR A 14 10.12 -13.96 5.77
C TYR A 14 10.53 -12.50 6.05
N ASP A 15 9.95 -11.87 7.08
CA ASP A 15 10.15 -10.45 7.42
C ASP A 15 11.63 -10.04 7.57
N LYS A 16 12.48 -10.98 8.01
CA LYS A 16 13.93 -10.75 8.15
C LYS A 16 14.62 -10.47 6.81
N ASP A 17 14.07 -10.97 5.71
CA ASP A 17 14.61 -10.80 4.37
C ASP A 17 14.16 -9.49 3.69
N ASN A 18 13.22 -8.76 4.33
CA ASN A 18 12.56 -7.57 3.76
C ASN A 18 13.23 -6.22 4.13
N ARG A 19 14.50 -6.27 4.55
CA ARG A 19 15.20 -5.12 5.15
C ARG A 19 16.44 -4.67 4.36
N LYS A 20 16.51 -4.98 3.07
CA LYS A 20 17.68 -4.63 2.26
C LYS A 20 17.68 -3.14 1.96
N LYS A 21 18.88 -2.55 1.91
CA LYS A 21 19.05 -1.17 1.46
C LYS A 21 18.75 -1.07 -0.03
N TYR A 22 18.12 0.03 -0.44
CA TYR A 22 17.96 0.33 -1.86
C TYR A 22 19.33 0.50 -2.54
N PRO A 23 19.63 -0.21 -3.66
CA PRO A 23 20.93 -0.10 -4.30
C PRO A 23 21.15 1.29 -4.90
N LYS A 24 22.28 1.93 -4.57
CA LYS A 24 22.58 3.33 -4.97
C LYS A 24 22.48 3.63 -6.47
N LYS A 25 22.73 2.65 -7.33
CA LYS A 25 22.73 2.79 -8.81
C LYS A 25 21.49 2.19 -9.47
N LYS A 26 20.56 1.64 -8.70
CA LYS A 26 19.34 1.05 -9.24
C LYS A 26 18.33 2.16 -9.48
N ALA A 27 17.77 2.21 -10.68
CA ALA A 27 16.63 3.06 -10.97
C ALA A 27 15.38 2.46 -10.30
N PRO A 28 14.58 3.27 -9.59
CA PRO A 28 13.28 2.83 -9.11
C PRO A 28 12.36 2.40 -10.24
N PRO A 29 11.42 1.47 -9.97
CA PRO A 29 10.39 1.10 -10.93
C PRO A 29 9.66 2.33 -11.48
N ASN A 30 9.37 2.32 -12.77
CA ASN A 30 8.53 3.35 -13.38
C ASN A 30 7.10 3.24 -12.84
N ILE A 31 6.41 4.37 -12.77
CA ILE A 31 5.02 4.45 -12.29
C ILE A 31 4.23 5.21 -13.33
N GLU A 32 3.27 4.52 -13.93
CA GLU A 32 2.34 5.13 -14.85
C GLU A 32 1.11 5.55 -14.04
N PHE A 33 0.94 6.86 -13.89
CA PHE A 33 -0.22 7.42 -13.20
C PHE A 33 -1.49 7.24 -14.03
N PRO A 34 -2.67 7.17 -13.37
CA PRO A 34 -3.95 7.16 -14.06
C PRO A 34 -4.08 8.31 -15.05
N GLU A 35 -4.80 8.06 -16.14
CA GLU A 35 -5.21 9.12 -17.04
C GLU A 35 -6.10 10.12 -16.31
N GLU A 36 -5.86 11.41 -16.58
CA GLU A 36 -6.66 12.48 -16.00
C GLU A 36 -8.08 12.43 -16.57
N THR A 37 -9.07 12.40 -15.68
CA THR A 37 -10.49 12.41 -16.05
C THR A 37 -11.11 13.80 -15.90
N ASP A 38 -12.17 14.08 -16.65
CA ASP A 38 -12.96 15.31 -16.45
C ASP A 38 -13.55 15.40 -15.03
N PHE A 39 -13.82 14.26 -14.39
CA PHE A 39 -14.26 14.20 -13.01
C PHE A 39 -13.15 14.66 -12.05
N TYR A 40 -11.91 14.26 -12.28
CA TYR A 40 -10.77 14.70 -11.48
C TYR A 40 -10.56 16.21 -11.60
N LYS A 41 -10.61 16.77 -12.81
CA LYS A 41 -10.50 18.23 -13.04
C LYS A 41 -11.53 19.00 -12.23
N LYS A 42 -12.80 18.62 -12.36
CA LYS A 42 -13.92 19.25 -11.64
C LYS A 42 -13.80 19.09 -10.13
N ALA A 43 -13.37 17.91 -9.66
CA ALA A 43 -13.15 17.68 -8.24
C ALA A 43 -12.02 18.57 -7.69
N ARG A 44 -10.92 18.71 -8.44
CA ARG A 44 -9.80 19.58 -8.09
C ARG A 44 -10.24 21.04 -8.00
N GLU A 45 -10.95 21.56 -9.00
CA GLU A 45 -11.49 22.92 -9.00
C GLU A 45 -12.42 23.17 -7.81
N TYR A 46 -13.33 22.23 -7.55
CA TYR A 46 -14.23 22.30 -6.40
C TYR A 46 -13.48 22.33 -5.06
N VAL A 47 -12.46 21.47 -4.90
CA VAL A 47 -11.69 21.41 -3.66
C VAL A 47 -10.85 22.68 -3.46
N GLU A 48 -10.25 23.21 -4.53
CA GLU A 48 -9.52 24.48 -4.49
C GLU A 48 -10.42 25.64 -4.07
N GLU A 49 -11.63 25.74 -4.63
CA GLU A 49 -12.58 26.81 -4.31
C GLU A 49 -13.10 26.73 -2.87
N ASN A 50 -13.35 25.51 -2.36
CA ASN A 50 -14.06 25.33 -1.09
C ASN A 50 -13.15 25.01 0.10
N PHE A 51 -11.91 24.59 -0.14
CA PHE A 51 -11.01 24.07 0.90
C PHE A 51 -9.54 24.55 0.75
N ALA A 52 -9.31 25.71 0.15
CA ALA A 52 -7.97 26.28 -0.10
C ALA A 52 -7.04 26.38 1.14
N ASN A 53 -7.59 26.40 2.36
CA ASN A 53 -6.81 26.51 3.60
C ASN A 53 -6.50 25.14 4.25
N ASN A 54 -6.90 24.03 3.64
CA ASN A 54 -6.57 22.70 4.15
C ASN A 54 -5.10 22.35 3.83
N TYR A 55 -4.48 21.53 4.68
CA TYR A 55 -3.12 21.05 4.44
C TYR A 55 -3.02 20.21 3.15
N GLY A 56 -1.94 20.44 2.40
CA GLY A 56 -1.60 19.70 1.18
C GLY A 56 -1.58 20.60 -0.05
N GLU A 57 -1.18 20.03 -1.18
CA GLU A 57 -1.15 20.71 -2.47
C GLU A 57 -1.93 19.86 -3.48
N LEU A 58 -2.85 20.49 -4.20
CA LEU A 58 -3.48 19.88 -5.36
C LEU A 58 -2.52 19.93 -6.54
N VAL A 59 -2.39 18.80 -7.24
CA VAL A 59 -1.54 18.68 -8.43
C VAL A 59 -2.40 18.50 -9.68
N GLU A 60 -1.83 18.74 -10.85
CA GLU A 60 -2.54 18.50 -12.11
C GLU A 60 -2.64 17.04 -12.50
N ILE A 61 -1.67 16.23 -12.08
CA ILE A 61 -1.62 14.82 -12.41
C ILE A 61 -2.54 14.05 -11.45
N GLN A 62 -3.47 13.28 -12.00
CA GLN A 62 -4.29 12.38 -11.21
C GLN A 62 -3.41 11.29 -10.56
N LEU A 63 -3.23 11.37 -9.24
CA LEU A 63 -2.32 10.48 -8.52
C LEU A 63 -2.89 9.09 -8.25
N TYR A 64 -4.23 8.95 -8.18
CA TYR A 64 -4.90 7.72 -7.75
C TYR A 64 -6.06 7.34 -8.68
N PRO A 65 -6.27 6.04 -8.92
CA PRO A 65 -7.48 5.52 -9.54
C PRO A 65 -8.75 5.97 -8.82
N THR A 66 -9.80 6.24 -9.60
CA THR A 66 -11.10 6.71 -9.09
C THR A 66 -12.25 5.75 -9.39
N ASP A 67 -11.97 4.65 -10.07
CA ASP A 67 -12.94 3.59 -10.37
C ASP A 67 -12.30 2.20 -10.30
N PHE A 68 -13.14 1.16 -10.43
CA PHE A 68 -12.70 -0.23 -10.36
C PHE A 68 -11.70 -0.60 -11.48
N GLU A 69 -11.94 -0.19 -12.72
CA GLU A 69 -11.11 -0.60 -13.86
C GLU A 69 -9.71 0.03 -13.81
N SER A 70 -9.60 1.32 -13.50
CA SER A 70 -8.33 1.99 -13.28
C SER A 70 -7.60 1.42 -12.06
N SER A 71 -8.32 1.04 -11.00
CA SER A 71 -7.74 0.39 -9.82
C SER A 71 -7.17 -1.00 -10.14
N ARG A 72 -7.89 -1.77 -10.96
CA ARG A 72 -7.44 -3.08 -11.45
C ARG A 72 -6.19 -2.96 -12.32
N LYS A 73 -6.14 -1.96 -13.22
CA LYS A 73 -4.93 -1.67 -14.02
C LYS A 73 -3.74 -1.27 -13.13
N TRP A 74 -3.97 -0.45 -12.10
CA TRP A 74 -2.94 -0.06 -11.14
C TRP A 74 -2.38 -1.27 -10.37
N LEU A 75 -3.25 -2.19 -9.95
CA LEU A 75 -2.84 -3.45 -9.32
C LEU A 75 -1.98 -4.30 -10.27
N GLN A 76 -2.40 -4.43 -11.53
CA GLN A 76 -1.62 -5.17 -12.54
C GLN A 76 -0.23 -4.56 -12.75
N GLN A 77 -0.15 -3.22 -12.86
CA GLN A 77 1.14 -2.52 -12.96
C GLN A 77 2.03 -2.77 -11.74
N PHE A 78 1.46 -2.84 -10.52
CA PHE A 78 2.22 -3.23 -9.34
C PHE A 78 2.82 -4.62 -9.47
N PHE A 79 2.02 -5.61 -9.91
CA PHE A 79 2.49 -6.97 -10.13
C PHE A 79 3.66 -7.03 -11.12
N GLU A 80 3.53 -6.33 -12.25
CA GLU A 80 4.54 -6.37 -13.32
C GLU A 80 5.83 -5.60 -12.98
N GLN A 81 5.71 -4.47 -12.28
CA GLN A 81 6.82 -3.53 -12.16
C GLN A 81 7.49 -3.54 -10.78
N ARG A 82 6.77 -3.95 -9.73
CA ARG A 82 7.17 -3.67 -8.34
C ARG A 82 7.15 -4.89 -7.42
N PHE A 83 6.25 -5.85 -7.68
CA PHE A 83 5.90 -6.91 -6.74
C PHE A 83 7.06 -7.85 -6.40
N ASP A 84 7.87 -8.27 -7.38
CA ASP A 84 9.02 -9.17 -7.14
C ASP A 84 10.02 -8.61 -6.09
N GLU A 85 10.18 -7.30 -6.08
CA GLU A 85 11.10 -6.58 -5.18
C GLU A 85 10.36 -5.83 -4.05
N PHE A 86 9.07 -6.09 -3.84
CA PHE A 86 8.30 -5.53 -2.73
C PHE A 86 8.95 -5.85 -1.38
N GLY A 87 9.19 -7.13 -1.11
CA GLY A 87 9.78 -7.59 0.14
C GLY A 87 11.18 -7.03 0.36
N PRO A 88 12.17 -7.30 -0.53
CA PRO A 88 13.55 -6.85 -0.35
C PRO A 88 13.71 -5.37 0.04
N TYR A 89 12.86 -4.48 -0.48
CA TYR A 89 12.95 -3.04 -0.27
C TYR A 89 11.77 -2.46 0.54
N GLU A 90 11.04 -3.29 1.28
CA GLU A 90 9.87 -2.88 2.06
C GLU A 90 10.20 -1.76 3.06
N ASP A 91 11.37 -1.83 3.70
CA ASP A 91 11.85 -0.84 4.67
C ASP A 91 12.75 0.26 4.05
N ALA A 92 12.97 0.24 2.74
CA ALA A 92 13.92 1.15 2.12
C ALA A 92 13.35 2.56 1.96
N ILE A 93 14.12 3.58 2.35
CA ILE A 93 13.79 5.00 2.15
C ILE A 93 14.82 5.63 1.23
N VAL A 94 14.36 6.33 0.19
CA VAL A 94 15.18 7.10 -0.75
C VAL A 94 14.61 8.52 -0.84
N SER A 95 15.43 9.53 -0.58
CA SER A 95 15.00 10.91 -0.31
C SER A 95 14.07 11.54 -1.34
N ASP A 96 14.24 11.20 -2.62
CA ASP A 96 13.49 11.80 -3.73
C ASP A 96 12.46 10.83 -4.34
N LYS A 97 12.22 9.67 -3.73
CA LYS A 97 11.32 8.63 -4.24
C LYS A 97 10.19 8.36 -3.26
N ARG A 98 8.96 8.57 -3.72
CA ARG A 98 7.76 8.48 -2.87
C ARG A 98 7.16 7.08 -2.78
N ILE A 99 7.37 6.24 -3.80
CA ILE A 99 6.63 4.96 -3.94
C ILE A 99 7.55 3.73 -3.94
N LEU A 100 8.73 3.80 -4.57
CA LEU A 100 9.64 2.65 -4.73
C LEU A 100 8.90 1.39 -5.22
N ASN A 101 8.93 0.31 -4.45
CA ASN A 101 8.33 -0.97 -4.78
C ASN A 101 6.95 -1.18 -4.14
N HIS A 102 6.38 -0.15 -3.49
CA HIS A 102 5.07 -0.28 -2.84
C HIS A 102 3.92 -0.33 -3.85
N SER A 103 2.83 -0.98 -3.43
CA SER A 103 1.63 -1.15 -4.26
C SER A 103 0.77 0.11 -4.34
N VAL A 104 0.77 0.96 -3.30
CA VAL A 104 -0.05 2.17 -3.18
C VAL A 104 -1.55 1.86 -3.35
N LEU A 105 -2.00 0.70 -2.88
CA LEU A 105 -3.39 0.25 -3.02
C LEU A 105 -4.34 0.78 -1.94
N THR A 106 -3.81 1.33 -0.86
CA THR A 106 -4.59 1.73 0.33
C THR A 106 -5.77 2.66 0.01
N PRO A 107 -5.64 3.70 -0.84
CA PRO A 107 -6.80 4.55 -1.18
C PRO A 107 -7.94 3.74 -1.81
N MET A 108 -7.63 2.89 -2.80
CA MET A 108 -8.60 2.08 -3.52
C MET A 108 -9.21 0.98 -2.65
N LEU A 109 -8.41 0.35 -1.78
CA LEU A 109 -8.87 -0.67 -0.83
C LEU A 109 -9.83 -0.10 0.21
N ASN A 110 -9.56 1.10 0.72
CA ASN A 110 -10.30 1.65 1.85
C ASN A 110 -11.61 2.34 1.44
N VAL A 111 -11.75 2.74 0.17
CA VAL A 111 -13.03 3.21 -0.38
C VAL A 111 -13.83 2.12 -1.11
N GLY A 112 -13.32 0.89 -1.15
CA GLY A 112 -14.02 -0.27 -1.73
C GLY A 112 -13.94 -0.39 -3.26
N LEU A 113 -13.05 0.36 -3.92
CA LEU A 113 -12.76 0.16 -5.34
C LEU A 113 -12.03 -1.16 -5.60
N LEU A 114 -11.35 -1.72 -4.60
CA LEU A 114 -10.82 -3.08 -4.62
C LEU A 114 -11.17 -3.76 -3.30
N THR A 115 -11.48 -5.06 -3.34
CA THR A 115 -11.64 -5.86 -2.13
C THR A 115 -10.30 -6.49 -1.72
N PRO A 116 -10.05 -6.72 -0.42
CA PRO A 116 -8.86 -7.45 0.03
C PRO A 116 -8.71 -8.82 -0.65
N GLN A 117 -9.82 -9.57 -0.77
CA GLN A 117 -9.83 -10.87 -1.42
C GLN A 117 -9.40 -10.80 -2.89
N PHE A 118 -9.91 -9.82 -3.65
CA PHE A 118 -9.51 -9.62 -5.04
C PHE A 118 -8.01 -9.38 -5.20
N VAL A 119 -7.42 -8.59 -4.30
CA VAL A 119 -5.98 -8.31 -4.31
C VAL A 119 -5.16 -9.54 -3.93
N VAL A 120 -5.59 -10.30 -2.91
CA VAL A 120 -4.91 -11.52 -2.46
C VAL A 120 -4.95 -12.60 -3.53
N ASP A 121 -6.12 -12.86 -4.11
CA ASP A 121 -6.29 -13.85 -5.18
C ASP A 121 -5.45 -13.49 -6.41
N GLY A 122 -5.44 -12.20 -6.78
CA GLY A 122 -4.60 -11.69 -7.86
C GLY A 122 -3.11 -11.89 -7.60
N ALA A 123 -2.64 -11.62 -6.38
CA ALA A 123 -1.23 -11.77 -6.01
C ALA A 123 -0.80 -13.24 -6.01
N LEU A 124 -1.62 -14.13 -5.45
CA LEU A 124 -1.38 -15.57 -5.44
C LEU A 124 -1.33 -16.13 -6.87
N LYS A 125 -2.32 -15.76 -7.70
CA LYS A 125 -2.35 -16.18 -9.11
C LYS A 125 -1.12 -15.68 -9.86
N TYR A 126 -0.80 -14.40 -9.72
CA TYR A 126 0.35 -13.82 -10.41
C TYR A 126 1.67 -14.49 -10.00
N ALA A 127 1.85 -14.80 -8.71
CA ALA A 127 3.03 -15.50 -8.21
C ALA A 127 3.09 -17.00 -8.57
N GLN A 128 1.98 -17.63 -8.96
CA GLN A 128 2.01 -18.98 -9.53
C GLN A 128 2.49 -18.97 -10.98
N GLU A 129 2.15 -17.92 -11.73
CA GLU A 129 2.48 -17.76 -13.15
C GLU A 129 3.84 -17.10 -13.36
N ASN A 130 4.36 -16.40 -12.36
CA ASN A 130 5.60 -15.64 -12.39
C ASN A 130 6.42 -15.98 -11.14
N ASP A 131 7.72 -16.24 -11.29
CA ASP A 131 8.64 -16.65 -10.21
C ASP A 131 8.92 -15.52 -9.20
N ILE A 132 7.87 -15.08 -8.49
CA ILE A 132 7.92 -14.01 -7.50
C ILE A 132 8.58 -14.52 -6.24
N ARG A 133 9.55 -13.76 -5.72
CA ARG A 133 10.21 -14.11 -4.45
C ARG A 133 9.19 -14.29 -3.34
N ILE A 134 9.31 -15.41 -2.64
CA ILE A 134 8.35 -15.78 -1.58
C ILE A 134 8.27 -14.72 -0.47
N ASN A 135 9.38 -14.07 -0.11
CA ASN A 135 9.37 -13.02 0.90
C ASN A 135 8.62 -11.75 0.46
N SER A 136 8.56 -11.48 -0.85
CA SER A 136 7.73 -10.42 -1.42
C SER A 136 6.25 -10.81 -1.43
N LEU A 137 5.92 -12.02 -1.86
CA LEU A 137 4.54 -12.54 -1.87
C LEU A 137 3.95 -12.62 -0.46
N GLU A 138 4.66 -13.29 0.46
CA GLU A 138 4.26 -13.44 1.85
C GLU A 138 4.16 -12.09 2.55
N GLY A 139 5.18 -11.23 2.41
CA GLY A 139 5.17 -9.89 2.99
C GLY A 139 3.96 -9.08 2.53
N PHE A 140 3.71 -9.04 1.22
CA PHE A 140 2.56 -8.31 0.66
C PHE A 140 1.21 -8.84 1.19
N ILE A 141 1.01 -10.17 1.18
CA ILE A 141 -0.21 -10.78 1.69
C ILE A 141 -0.38 -10.52 3.19
N ARG A 142 0.70 -10.64 3.98
CA ARG A 142 0.70 -10.38 5.43
C ARG A 142 0.28 -8.95 5.79
N GLN A 143 0.65 -7.95 4.98
CA GLN A 143 0.15 -6.58 5.20
C GLN A 143 -1.38 -6.48 5.05
N ILE A 144 -1.98 -7.28 4.16
CA ILE A 144 -3.41 -7.23 3.83
C ILE A 144 -4.24 -8.11 4.77
N ILE A 145 -3.96 -9.41 4.84
CA ILE A 145 -4.78 -10.33 5.66
C ILE A 145 -4.33 -10.39 7.11
N GLY A 146 -3.09 -9.96 7.38
CA GLY A 146 -2.54 -9.84 8.73
C GLY A 146 -2.83 -8.45 9.30
N TRP A 147 -1.98 -7.47 9.00
CA TRP A 147 -2.01 -6.16 9.67
C TRP A 147 -3.31 -5.40 9.46
N ARG A 148 -3.82 -5.28 8.23
CA ARG A 148 -5.06 -4.54 7.97
C ARG A 148 -6.26 -5.16 8.70
N GLU A 149 -6.44 -6.48 8.64
CA GLU A 149 -7.54 -7.14 9.35
C GLU A 149 -7.35 -7.14 10.86
N PHE A 150 -6.12 -7.29 11.35
CA PHE A 150 -5.78 -7.17 12.77
C PHE A 150 -6.14 -5.78 13.31
N MET A 151 -5.73 -4.71 12.63
CA MET A 151 -6.03 -3.33 13.03
C MET A 151 -7.53 -3.06 13.03
N ARG A 152 -8.27 -3.58 12.04
CA ARG A 152 -9.73 -3.50 12.03
C ARG A 152 -10.34 -4.21 13.24
N GLY A 153 -9.93 -5.45 13.51
CA GLY A 153 -10.41 -6.21 14.67
C GLY A 153 -10.09 -5.54 16.01
N LEU A 154 -8.90 -4.95 16.12
CA LEU A 154 -8.49 -4.18 17.30
C LEU A 154 -9.38 -2.94 17.48
N TYR A 155 -9.62 -2.18 16.41
CA TYR A 155 -10.50 -1.02 16.44
C TYR A 155 -11.93 -1.39 16.86
N GLU A 156 -12.51 -2.45 16.31
CA GLU A 156 -13.84 -2.94 16.72
C GLU A 156 -13.86 -3.36 18.19
N LYS A 157 -12.78 -3.98 18.67
CA LYS A 157 -12.71 -4.47 20.05
C LYS A 157 -12.48 -3.38 21.09
N LYS A 158 -11.69 -2.35 20.75
CA LYS A 158 -11.18 -1.33 21.67
C LYS A 158 -11.80 0.04 21.46
N GLY A 159 -12.20 0.37 20.24
CA GLY A 159 -12.92 1.58 19.87
C GLY A 159 -12.29 2.85 20.44
N THR A 160 -13.05 3.57 21.25
CA THR A 160 -12.63 4.83 21.89
C THR A 160 -11.35 4.70 22.72
N GLN A 161 -11.07 3.53 23.29
CA GLN A 161 -9.85 3.33 24.08
C GLN A 161 -8.60 3.65 23.25
N GLU A 162 -8.50 3.12 22.01
CA GLU A 162 -7.34 3.35 21.13
C GLU A 162 -7.10 4.84 20.85
N ARG A 163 -8.17 5.64 20.79
CA ARG A 163 -8.09 7.08 20.51
C ARG A 163 -7.72 7.92 21.75
N THR A 164 -7.96 7.40 22.95
CA THR A 164 -7.90 8.20 24.19
C THR A 164 -6.82 7.74 25.16
N GLU A 165 -6.20 6.59 24.92
CA GLU A 165 -5.11 6.06 25.75
C GLU A 165 -3.85 6.91 25.60
N ASN A 166 -3.23 7.24 26.73
CA ASN A 166 -1.95 7.95 26.79
C ASN A 166 -1.07 7.30 27.84
N PHE A 167 -0.58 6.10 27.53
CA PHE A 167 0.22 5.28 28.45
C PHE A 167 1.44 6.04 29.02
N TRP A 168 2.09 6.87 28.20
CA TRP A 168 3.28 7.63 28.58
C TRP A 168 2.98 9.01 29.18
N GLY A 169 1.72 9.46 29.18
CA GLY A 169 1.32 10.76 29.72
C GLY A 169 1.90 11.96 28.98
N PHE A 170 2.16 11.84 27.66
CA PHE A 170 2.71 12.96 26.89
C PHE A 170 1.69 14.08 26.69
N ASP A 171 2.15 15.32 26.81
CA ASP A 171 1.35 16.55 26.71
C ASP A 171 1.90 17.56 25.70
N ARG A 172 3.07 17.28 25.10
CA ARG A 172 3.70 18.15 24.11
C ARG A 172 2.81 18.27 22.87
N LYS A 173 2.55 19.51 22.45
CA LYS A 173 1.85 19.80 21.18
C LYS A 173 2.66 19.29 19.98
N ILE A 174 1.96 18.92 18.92
CA ILE A 174 2.58 18.64 17.62
C ILE A 174 3.40 19.89 17.21
N PRO A 175 4.68 19.75 16.82
CA PRO A 175 5.49 20.86 16.34
C PRO A 175 4.84 21.55 15.14
N ASP A 176 5.09 22.85 14.98
CA ASP A 176 4.66 23.59 13.80
C ASP A 176 5.30 22.97 12.54
N SER A 177 4.49 22.86 11.47
CA SER A 177 4.87 22.32 10.16
C SER A 177 5.68 23.30 9.34
#